data_AF-M0DAL9-F1
#
_entry.id   AF-M0DAL9-F1
#
_cell.length_a   1.000
_cell.length_b   1.000
_cell.length_c   1.000
_cell.angle_alpha   90.00
_cell.angle_beta   90.00
_cell.angle_gamma   90.00
#
_symmetry.space_group_name_H-M   'P 1'
#
loop_
_entity.id
_entity.type
_entity.pdbx_description
1 polymer ?
#
loop_
_entity_poly.entity_id
_entity_poly.type
_entity_poly.pdbx_seq_one_letter_code
_entity_poly.pdbx_strand_id
1 'polypeptide(L)' 'MSTSDERSYVEPLDAFAEWFESEVPGIVTGLQQSGRINDRVADSAWTLIAEGHSRVALELVMDTVDAA' A
#
# COMPACT_ATOMS: atom_id res chain seq x y z
N MET A 1 -34.83 6.25 -27.80
CA MET A 1 -34.27 4.91 -27.55
C MET A 1 -32.99 5.09 -26.74
N SER A 2 -33.01 4.68 -25.47
CA SER A 2 -31.80 4.54 -24.66
C SER A 2 -30.99 3.39 -25.21
N THR A 3 -29.77 3.67 -25.65
CA THR A 3 -28.71 2.68 -25.70
C THR A 3 -27.85 2.91 -24.47
N SER A 4 -28.38 2.47 -23.33
CA SER A 4 -27.55 2.03 -22.21
C SER A 4 -26.90 0.70 -22.61
N ASP A 5 -25.77 0.40 -21.99
CA ASP A 5 -24.90 -0.78 -22.17
C ASP A 5 -23.93 -0.62 -23.36
N GLU A 6 -22.61 -0.61 -23.18
CA GLU A 6 -21.84 -1.62 -22.47
C GLU A 6 -20.48 -1.01 -22.04
N ARG A 7 -20.37 -0.44 -20.83
CA ARG A 7 -19.04 -0.18 -20.26
C ARG A 7 -18.55 -1.49 -19.66
N SER A 8 -17.81 -2.25 -20.46
CA SER A 8 -16.95 -3.32 -19.95
C SER A 8 -15.92 -2.70 -18.99
N TYR A 9 -16.26 -2.66 -17.70
CA TYR A 9 -15.38 -2.22 -16.61
C TYR A 9 -14.47 -3.39 -16.26
N VAL A 10 -13.46 -3.61 -17.10
CA VAL A 10 -12.18 -4.17 -16.66
C VAL A 10 -11.40 -2.91 -16.26
N GLU A 11 -11.12 -2.62 -14.99
CA GLU A 11 -10.05 -3.29 -14.24
C GLU A 11 -10.27 -3.15 -12.72
N PRO A 12 -10.45 -4.24 -11.96
CA PRO A 12 -10.58 -4.13 -10.51
C PRO A 12 -9.31 -4.50 -9.71
N LEU A 13 -8.29 -5.09 -10.34
CA LEU A 13 -7.14 -5.65 -9.62
C LEU A 13 -5.82 -4.95 -9.96
N ASP A 14 -5.59 -4.63 -11.24
CA ASP A 14 -4.32 -4.04 -11.68
C ASP A 14 -4.17 -2.60 -11.15
N ALA A 15 -5.22 -1.78 -11.30
CA ALA A 15 -5.27 -0.44 -10.69
C ALA A 15 -5.14 -0.46 -9.15
N PHE A 16 -5.56 -1.54 -8.49
CA PHE A 16 -5.44 -1.69 -7.04
C PHE A 16 -4.01 -2.09 -6.64
N ALA A 17 -3.36 -2.96 -7.41
CA ALA A 17 -1.95 -3.29 -7.22
C ALA A 17 -1.04 -2.06 -7.47
N GLU A 18 -1.30 -1.31 -8.55
CA GLU A 18 -0.58 -0.08 -8.88
C GLU A 18 -0.68 0.96 -7.75
N TRP A 19 -1.85 1.09 -7.11
CA TRP A 19 -2.02 1.97 -5.96
C TRP A 19 -1.10 1.59 -4.80
N PHE A 20 -0.93 0.31 -4.50
CA PHE A 20 -0.01 -0.08 -3.42
C PHE A 20 1.44 0.24 -3.77
N GLU A 21 1.84 0.02 -5.01
CA GLU A 21 3.19 0.34 -5.47
C GLU A 21 3.46 1.86 -5.43
N SER A 22 2.46 2.70 -5.69
CA SER A 22 2.61 4.17 -5.64
C SER A 22 2.56 4.73 -4.22
N GLU A 23 1.61 4.28 -3.38
CA GLU A 23 1.31 4.95 -2.11
C GLU A 23 2.08 4.40 -0.92
N VAL A 24 2.29 3.09 -0.85
CA VAL A 24 2.90 2.45 0.33
C VAL A 24 4.30 3.00 0.64
N PRO A 25 5.19 3.26 -0.34
CA PRO A 25 6.47 3.92 -0.08
C PRO A 25 6.33 5.27 0.65
N GLY A 26 5.35 6.08 0.26
CA GLY A 26 5.07 7.38 0.87
C GLY A 26 4.56 7.24 2.30
N ILE A 27 3.67 6.27 2.54
CA ILE A 27 3.14 5.97 3.88
C ILE A 27 4.26 5.51 4.83
N VAL A 28 5.10 4.56 4.40
CA VAL A 28 6.24 4.07 5.20
C VAL A 28 7.18 5.23 5.55
N THR A 29 7.51 6.08 4.58
CA THR A 29 8.34 7.27 4.78
C THR A 29 7.74 8.21 5.82
N GLY A 30 6.45 8.54 5.70
CA GLY A 30 5.77 9.46 6.62
C GLY A 30 5.67 8.89 8.05
N LEU A 31 5.41 7.60 8.19
CA LEU A 31 5.36 6.93 9.49
C LEU A 31 6.74 6.87 10.16
N GLN A 32 7.80 6.62 9.40
CA GLN A 32 9.16 6.62 9.93
C GLN A 32 9.57 8.03 10.37
N GLN A 33 9.34 9.04 9.54
CA GLN A 33 9.70 10.43 9.84
C GLN A 33 8.92 11.00 11.04
N SER A 34 7.69 10.55 11.25
CA SER A 34 6.89 10.94 12.41
C SER A 34 7.25 10.16 13.69
N GLY A 35 8.14 9.17 13.61
CA GLY A 35 8.51 8.32 14.74
C GLY A 35 7.41 7.35 15.18
N ARG A 36 6.36 7.17 14.36
CA ARG A 36 5.26 6.24 14.62
C ARG A 36 5.66 4.78 14.41
N ILE A 37 6.67 4.55 13.57
CA ILE A 37 7.37 3.28 13.44
C ILE A 37 8.87 3.51 13.66
N ASN A 38 9.56 2.52 14.20
CA ASN A 38 11.01 2.56 14.35
C ASN A 38 11.74 2.05 13.09
N ASP A 39 13.04 2.26 13.02
CA ASP A 39 13.86 1.89 11.86
C ASP A 39 13.78 0.41 11.51
N ARG A 40 13.69 -0.49 12.51
CA ARG A 40 13.57 -1.93 12.26
C ARG A 40 12.28 -2.28 11.51
N VAL A 41 11.16 -1.64 11.86
CA VAL A 41 9.88 -1.86 11.18
C VAL A 41 9.92 -1.24 9.79
N ALA A 42 10.49 -0.05 9.64
CA ALA A 42 10.67 0.60 8.35
C ALA A 42 11.52 -0.26 7.39
N ASP A 43 12.66 -0.80 7.85
CA ASP A 43 13.53 -1.69 7.06
C ASP A 43 12.81 -2.96 6.59
N SER A 44 11.97 -3.53 7.47
CA SER A 44 11.16 -4.72 7.14
C SER A 44 10.10 -4.38 6.10
N ALA A 45 9.43 -3.23 6.21
CA ALA A 45 8.47 -2.75 5.23
C ALA A 45 9.13 -2.48 3.87
N TRP A 46 10.32 -1.87 3.85
CA TRP A 46 11.08 -1.64 2.61
C TRP A 46 11.52 -2.93 1.94
N THR A 47 11.90 -3.95 2.71
CA THR A 47 12.21 -5.28 2.16
C THR A 47 10.99 -5.86 1.45
N LEU A 48 9.82 -5.82 2.09
CA LEU A 48 8.56 -6.30 1.50
C LEU A 48 8.20 -5.51 0.23
N ILE A 49 8.35 -4.19 0.21
CA ILE A 49 8.11 -3.36 -0.99
C ILE A 49 9.05 -3.77 -2.13
N ALA A 50 10.34 -3.97 -1.84
CA ALA A 50 11.33 -4.39 -2.84
C ALA A 50 11.03 -5.78 -3.43
N GLU A 51 10.36 -6.64 -2.67
CA GLU A 51 9.91 -7.97 -3.11
C GLU A 51 8.55 -7.94 -3.85
N GLY A 52 7.94 -6.77 -4.03
CA GLY A 52 6.62 -6.62 -4.65
C GLY A 52 5.46 -6.95 -3.70
N HIS A 53 5.72 -7.00 -2.40
CA HIS A 53 4.75 -7.30 -1.34
C HIS A 53 4.23 -6.02 -0.65
N SER A 54 3.95 -4.97 -1.43
CA SER A 54 3.52 -3.65 -0.93
C SER A 54 2.29 -3.69 -0.03
N ARG A 55 1.33 -4.59 -0.29
CA ARG A 55 0.18 -4.80 0.60
C ARG A 55 0.59 -5.31 1.98
N VAL A 56 1.47 -6.31 2.02
CA VAL A 56 1.96 -6.89 3.29
C VAL A 56 2.80 -5.87 4.05
N ALA A 57 3.56 -5.04 3.34
CA ALA A 57 4.29 -3.92 3.93
C ALA A 57 3.34 -2.92 4.60
N LEU A 58 2.20 -2.60 3.97
CA LEU A 58 1.19 -1.73 4.55
C LEU A 58 0.56 -2.35 5.80
N GLU A 59 0.16 -3.62 5.73
CA GLU A 59 -0.42 -4.35 6.88
C GLU A 59 0.55 -4.32 8.08
N LEU A 60 1.84 -4.60 7.85
CA LEU A 60 2.88 -4.54 8.89
C LEU A 60 2.97 -3.18 9.58
N VAL A 61 3.00 -2.08 8.81
CA VAL A 61 3.14 -0.74 9.42
C VAL A 61 1.87 -0.29 10.13
N MET A 62 0.68 -0.66 9.63
CA MET A 62 -0.59 -0.33 10.28
C MET A 62 -0.76 -1.10 11.60
N ASP A 63 -0.45 -2.40 11.62
CA ASP A 63 -0.48 -3.20 12.84
C ASP A 63 0.47 -2.65 13.91
N THR A 64 1.63 -2.14 13.49
CA THR A 64 2.59 -1.50 14.40
C THR A 64 2.04 -0.21 15.00
N VAL A 65 1.38 0.63 14.18
CA VAL A 65 0.78 1.89 14.64
C VAL A 65 -0.37 1.64 15.60
N ASP A 66 -1.21 0.64 15.33
CA ASP A 66 -2.35 0.29 16.18
C ASP A 66 -1.93 -0.28 17.54
N ALA A 67 -0.75 -0.89 17.62
CA ALA A 67 -0.22 -1.47 18.86
C ALA A 67 0.49 -0.46 19.79
N ALA A 68 0.69 0.78 19.36
CA ALA A 68 1.48 1.81 20.04
C ALA A 68 0.63 2.80 20.86
#